data_AF-A0A8C3WGC0-F1
#
_entry.id   AF-A0A8C3WGC0-F1
#
_cell.length_a   1.000
_cell.length_b   1.000
_cell.length_c   1.000
_cell.angle_alpha   90.00
_cell.angle_beta   90.00
_cell.angle_gamma   90.00
#
_symmetry.space_group_name_H-M   'P 1'
#
loop_
_entity.id
_entity.type
_entity.pdbx_description
1 polymer ?
#
loop_
_entity_poly.entity_id
_entity_poly.type
_entity_poly.pdbx_seq_one_letter_code
_entity_poly.pdbx_strand_id
1 'polypeptide(L)'
;PVSAEPAPGQGSGGNPREPRGGCREGRGHLVSPGPWRPGWRGGPPAELGLHLSLAARRATSNAQVRETVALELSYVNSSLQLLKEELQELDGDADADQPESEGITVPMIPLGLKETSGAPVPPNQELISERFGEDGASYEAEVRELEDLRQATRTPSRSEAGLELLAAYYRQLCFLEARFASPARSLGPLFHWYDSLTGVPAQQRALAFEKGSVLFNIGALHTQIGARQDRSSPQGTSHAMEAFRRAAGVFSLLRGSFLHAPSPDMSPTWLSVLEQLMTAQAQECVFEGLSLRPPAAPHACLAQLHLAQEAAQVAAEYRLARQTMAQPPARDYVPFSWTTLVLAKAEYFRALAHYQAALALCDNGPREARRAVCDGSVPGRQGPPEAGHPGPGGGAAAARPVPGTAQGGPAAGPAGPGAAALAGQVLGARPRGRLLRGH
;
A
#
# COMPACT_ATOMS: atom_id res chain seq x y z
N PRO A 1 37.88 41.37 18.18
CA PRO A 1 37.37 42.58 17.51
C PRO A 1 36.19 43.16 18.33
N VAL A 2 36.42 43.73 19.51
CA VAL A 2 36.68 45.17 19.77
C VAL A 2 35.74 46.05 18.94
N SER A 3 34.71 46.65 19.53
CA SER A 3 34.72 47.95 20.25
C SER A 3 33.33 48.17 20.90
N ALA A 4 33.08 48.92 21.96
CA ALA A 4 33.87 49.73 22.88
C ALA A 4 32.95 50.06 24.09
N GLU A 5 33.55 50.20 25.26
CA GLU A 5 33.00 50.83 26.47
C GLU A 5 33.28 52.35 26.44
N PRO A 6 32.67 53.15 27.34
CA PRO A 6 33.48 53.68 28.44
C PRO A 6 32.76 53.78 29.81
N ALA A 7 33.58 53.67 30.86
CA ALA A 7 33.32 53.80 32.31
C ALA A 7 33.37 55.28 32.80
N PRO A 8 33.57 55.65 34.10
CA PRO A 8 33.48 54.91 35.38
C PRO A 8 32.76 55.69 36.52
N GLY A 9 32.52 55.04 37.68
CA GLY A 9 32.14 55.69 38.94
C GLY A 9 32.52 54.84 40.16
N GLN A 10 33.44 55.34 40.98
CA GLN A 10 34.05 54.70 42.16
C GLN A 10 33.17 54.80 43.43
N GLY A 11 33.32 53.85 44.37
CA GLY A 11 32.72 54.01 45.72
C GLY A 11 32.79 52.82 46.68
N SER A 12 34.01 52.43 47.09
CA SER A 12 34.46 51.83 48.37
C SER A 12 33.47 51.16 49.36
N GLY A 13 33.81 49.92 49.78
CA GLY A 13 33.91 49.58 51.22
C GLY A 13 33.26 48.28 51.72
N GLY A 14 34.08 47.27 52.06
CA GLY A 14 33.78 46.30 53.13
C GLY A 14 33.76 44.82 52.77
N ASN A 15 34.89 44.11 52.96
CA ASN A 15 34.99 42.66 53.13
C ASN A 15 35.67 42.43 54.50
N PRO A 16 35.42 41.34 55.26
CA PRO A 16 36.15 40.09 54.99
C PRO A 16 35.43 38.79 55.42
N ARG A 17 35.61 37.70 54.64
CA ARG A 17 36.30 36.45 55.04
C ARG A 17 36.09 35.32 54.02
N GLU A 18 37.12 35.15 53.19
CA GLU A 18 37.54 33.95 52.46
C GLU A 18 37.87 32.76 53.41
N PRO A 19 38.11 31.48 52.96
CA PRO A 19 38.81 31.16 51.70
C PRO A 19 38.50 29.81 50.98
N ARG A 20 39.11 29.69 49.80
CA ARG A 20 39.48 28.49 49.00
C ARG A 20 38.37 27.81 48.17
N GLY A 21 38.56 27.54 46.87
CA GLY A 21 39.75 27.63 46.04
C GLY A 21 39.42 27.39 44.56
N GLY A 22 40.25 27.99 43.70
CA GLY A 22 40.15 27.93 42.26
C GLY A 22 40.61 26.61 41.63
N CYS A 23 40.33 26.57 40.33
CA CYS A 23 40.60 25.54 39.35
C CYS A 23 41.96 24.85 39.47
N ARG A 24 41.97 23.54 39.18
CA ARG A 24 42.99 22.92 38.34
C ARG A 24 42.45 21.71 37.61
N GLU A 25 42.75 21.66 36.32
CA GLU A 25 42.69 20.48 35.47
C GLU A 25 43.28 19.26 36.18
N GLY A 26 42.52 18.17 36.18
CA GLY A 26 42.97 16.85 36.58
C GLY A 26 42.49 15.84 35.56
N ARG A 27 43.42 15.31 34.78
CA ARG A 27 43.21 14.13 33.93
C ARG A 27 42.62 13.01 34.79
N GLY A 28 41.40 12.58 34.48
CA GLY A 28 40.74 11.44 35.09
C GLY A 28 40.69 10.29 34.10
N HIS A 29 41.33 9.19 34.47
CA HIS A 29 41.49 7.96 33.72
C HIS A 29 40.17 7.37 33.16
N LEU A 30 40.30 6.71 32.00
CA LEU A 30 39.31 5.75 31.49
C LEU A 30 38.86 4.82 32.63
N VAL A 31 37.59 4.92 33.01
CA VAL A 31 36.90 3.86 33.73
C VAL A 31 36.22 2.99 32.69
N SER A 32 36.83 1.84 32.39
CA SER A 32 36.21 0.79 31.59
C SER A 32 34.90 0.34 32.26
N PRO A 33 33.76 0.26 31.56
CA PRO A 33 32.61 -0.43 32.09
C PRO A 33 32.93 -1.93 32.13
N GLY A 34 32.92 -2.51 33.32
CA GLY A 34 33.05 -3.94 33.55
C GLY A 34 31.91 -4.76 32.93
N PRO A 35 32.06 -6.09 32.90
CA PRO A 35 31.20 -6.98 32.13
C PRO A 35 29.75 -6.94 32.61
N TRP A 36 28.84 -6.88 31.64
CA TRP A 36 27.40 -6.97 31.79
C TRP A 36 27.02 -8.18 32.66
N ARG A 37 26.31 -7.93 33.77
CA ARG A 37 25.70 -9.00 34.57
C ARG A 37 24.53 -9.60 33.79
N PRO A 38 24.46 -10.93 33.57
CA PRO A 38 23.36 -11.58 32.89
C PRO A 38 22.20 -11.72 33.88
N GLY A 39 21.20 -10.86 33.78
CA GLY A 39 20.06 -10.86 34.71
C GLY A 39 18.77 -10.24 34.19
N TRP A 40 18.71 -9.85 32.91
CA TRP A 40 17.45 -9.47 32.27
C TRP A 40 17.16 -10.47 31.16
N ARG A 41 16.35 -11.49 31.48
CA ARG A 41 15.59 -12.20 30.44
C ARG A 41 14.47 -11.26 30.01
N GLY A 42 14.67 -10.60 28.87
CA GLY A 42 13.65 -9.75 28.27
C GLY A 42 12.37 -10.57 28.04
N GLY A 43 11.26 -10.10 28.61
CA GLY A 43 9.94 -10.59 28.27
C GLY A 43 9.55 -10.21 26.83
N PRO A 44 8.44 -10.75 26.32
CA PRO A 44 7.98 -10.49 24.95
C PRO A 44 7.86 -8.98 24.65
N PRO A 45 8.02 -8.54 23.38
CA PRO A 45 7.99 -7.11 22.98
C PRO A 45 6.77 -6.33 23.49
N ALA A 46 5.63 -7.00 23.64
CA ALA A 46 4.40 -6.45 24.20
C ALA A 46 4.54 -5.97 25.66
N GLU A 47 5.38 -6.62 26.48
CA GLU A 47 5.64 -6.21 27.86
C GLU A 47 6.57 -4.99 27.93
N LEU A 48 7.52 -4.87 27.01
CA LEU A 48 8.41 -3.71 26.88
C LEU A 48 7.65 -2.43 26.51
N GLY A 49 6.70 -2.51 25.57
CA GLY A 49 5.85 -1.37 25.19
C GLY A 49 4.97 -0.85 26.33
N LEU A 50 4.39 -1.75 27.12
CA LEU A 50 3.61 -1.41 28.32
C LEU A 50 4.49 -0.77 29.39
N HIS A 51 5.68 -1.31 29.66
CA HIS A 51 6.63 -0.78 30.64
C HIS A 51 7.17 0.61 30.26
N LEU A 52 7.48 0.84 28.98
CA LEU A 52 7.96 2.13 28.48
C LEU A 52 6.86 3.19 28.47
N SER A 53 5.62 2.81 28.14
CA SER A 53 4.47 3.73 28.22
C SER A 53 4.15 4.15 29.66
N LEU A 54 4.28 3.23 30.62
CA LEU A 54 4.14 3.48 32.06
C LEU A 54 5.29 4.35 32.59
N ALA A 55 6.52 4.16 32.10
CA ALA A 55 7.66 5.00 32.43
C ALA A 55 7.49 6.44 31.89
N ALA A 56 7.02 6.60 30.65
CA ALA A 56 6.71 7.91 30.06
C ALA A 56 5.61 8.66 30.83
N ARG A 57 4.56 7.96 31.27
CA ARG A 57 3.49 8.53 32.11
C ARG A 57 3.98 8.97 33.49
N ARG A 58 5.05 8.36 34.02
CA ARG A 58 5.67 8.73 35.30
C ARG A 58 6.71 9.85 35.17
N ALA A 59 7.29 10.05 33.98
CA ALA A 59 8.37 11.01 33.76
C ALA A 59 7.89 12.45 33.44
N THR A 60 6.65 12.63 32.96
CA THR A 60 6.14 13.96 32.60
C THR A 60 4.62 14.07 32.76
N SER A 61 4.15 15.22 33.28
CA SER A 61 2.73 15.55 33.44
C SER A 61 2.11 16.24 32.21
N ASN A 62 2.93 16.62 31.22
CA ASN A 62 2.47 17.32 30.02
C ASN A 62 1.81 16.36 29.02
N ALA A 63 0.53 16.60 28.71
CA ALA A 63 -0.28 15.74 27.85
C ALA A 63 0.26 15.62 26.42
N GLN A 64 0.72 16.72 25.80
CA GLN A 64 1.27 16.68 24.44
C GLN A 64 2.54 15.84 24.37
N VAL A 65 3.43 15.97 25.36
CA VAL A 65 4.68 15.19 25.41
C VAL A 65 4.38 13.70 25.57
N ARG A 66 3.37 13.33 26.37
CA ARG A 66 2.96 11.91 26.50
C ARG A 66 2.42 11.34 25.19
N GLU A 67 1.67 12.14 24.44
CA GLU A 67 1.08 11.72 23.17
C GLU A 67 2.15 11.56 22.09
N THR A 68 3.10 12.50 21.98
CA THR A 68 4.27 12.37 21.10
C THR A 68 5.13 11.16 21.46
N VAL A 69 5.44 10.95 22.75
CA VAL A 69 6.25 9.80 23.19
C VAL A 69 5.52 8.47 22.95
N ALA A 70 4.19 8.43 23.12
CA ALA A 70 3.40 7.24 22.81
C ALA A 70 3.41 6.91 21.30
N LEU A 71 3.37 7.93 20.44
CA LEU A 71 3.45 7.78 18.99
C LEU A 71 4.83 7.25 18.56
N GLU A 72 5.92 7.85 19.04
CA GLU A 72 7.28 7.40 18.75
C GLU A 72 7.52 5.97 19.24
N LEU A 73 7.03 5.62 20.43
CA LEU A 73 7.11 4.25 20.95
C LEU A 73 6.27 3.27 20.12
N SER A 74 5.11 3.69 19.61
CA SER A 74 4.29 2.84 18.73
C SER A 74 4.97 2.58 17.39
N TYR A 75 5.62 3.61 16.83
CA TYR A 75 6.41 3.49 15.61
C TYR A 75 7.58 2.52 15.78
N VAL A 76 8.39 2.71 16.84
CA VAL A 76 9.52 1.82 17.15
C VAL A 76 9.06 0.39 17.42
N ASN A 77 7.94 0.21 18.12
CA ASN A 77 7.40 -1.12 18.40
C ASN A 77 6.89 -1.81 17.13
N SER A 78 6.28 -1.06 16.20
CA SER A 78 5.88 -1.57 14.88
C SER A 78 7.10 -2.01 14.06
N SER A 79 8.15 -1.20 14.02
CA SER A 79 9.41 -1.54 13.34
C SER A 79 10.10 -2.76 13.94
N LEU A 80 10.12 -2.89 15.27
CA LEU A 80 10.71 -4.06 15.94
C LEU A 80 9.91 -5.33 15.70
N GLN A 81 8.58 -5.23 15.62
CA GLN A 81 7.73 -6.37 15.30
C GLN A 81 7.96 -6.86 13.87
N LEU A 82 8.13 -5.92 12.92
CA LEU A 82 8.44 -6.20 11.53
C LEU A 82 9.82 -6.88 11.39
N LEU A 83 10.84 -6.35 12.07
CA LEU A 83 12.16 -6.96 12.11
C LEU A 83 12.15 -8.37 12.73
N LYS A 84 11.34 -8.58 13.77
CA LYS A 84 11.19 -9.89 14.41
C LYS A 84 10.54 -10.90 13.47
N GLU A 85 9.51 -10.49 12.74
CA GLU A 85 8.85 -11.34 11.75
C GLU A 85 9.84 -11.71 10.63
N GLU A 86 10.64 -10.76 10.12
CA GLU A 86 11.70 -11.02 9.14
C GLU A 86 12.79 -11.97 9.67
N LEU A 87 13.22 -11.81 10.93
CA LEU A 87 14.21 -12.69 11.56
C LEU A 87 13.67 -14.10 11.80
N GLN A 88 12.39 -14.24 12.16
CA GLN A 88 11.75 -15.55 12.34
C GLN A 88 11.57 -16.28 11.01
N GLU A 89 11.43 -15.56 9.90
CA GLU A 89 11.42 -16.13 8.55
C GLU A 89 12.82 -16.63 8.15
N LEU A 90 13.89 -15.87 8.47
CA LEU A 90 15.27 -16.27 8.18
C LEU A 90 15.77 -17.46 9.01
N ASP A 91 15.37 -17.57 10.29
CA ASP A 91 15.71 -18.72 11.14
C ASP A 91 14.97 -20.01 10.70
N GLY A 92 13.91 -19.89 9.90
CA GLY A 92 13.14 -21.02 9.38
C GLY A 92 13.77 -21.74 8.18
N ASP A 93 14.68 -21.08 7.45
CA ASP A 93 15.34 -21.62 6.24
C ASP A 93 16.67 -22.33 6.52
N ALA A 94 17.16 -22.30 7.77
CA ALA A 94 18.51 -22.77 8.11
C ALA A 94 18.68 -24.29 8.28
N ASP A 95 17.65 -25.12 8.06
CA ASP A 95 17.72 -26.59 8.35
C ASP A 95 17.37 -27.51 7.16
N ALA A 96 17.61 -27.08 5.93
CA ALA A 96 17.48 -27.93 4.75
C ALA A 96 18.77 -28.01 3.92
N ASP A 97 19.62 -29.00 4.23
CA ASP A 97 20.68 -29.48 3.35
C ASP A 97 20.08 -30.00 2.02
N GLN A 98 20.10 -29.20 0.95
CA GLN A 98 19.92 -29.64 -0.43
C GLN A 98 20.77 -28.81 -1.40
N PRO A 99 21.28 -29.40 -2.51
CA PRO A 99 22.18 -28.70 -3.41
C PRO A 99 21.38 -27.68 -4.23
N GLU A 100 21.46 -26.43 -3.83
CA GLU A 100 20.78 -25.31 -4.46
C GLU A 100 21.33 -25.07 -5.89
N SER A 101 20.50 -25.33 -6.90
CA SER A 101 20.49 -24.42 -8.04
C SER A 101 19.70 -23.20 -7.59
N GLU A 102 20.33 -22.35 -6.77
CA GLU A 102 19.78 -21.12 -6.21
C GLU A 102 19.44 -20.17 -7.37
N GLY A 103 18.23 -20.27 -7.91
CA GLY A 103 17.70 -19.30 -8.83
C GLY A 103 17.49 -18.00 -8.05
N ILE A 104 18.33 -16.99 -8.29
CA ILE A 104 18.19 -15.67 -7.67
C ILE A 104 16.80 -15.13 -8.03
N THR A 105 15.86 -15.22 -7.10
CA THR A 105 14.50 -14.70 -7.28
C THR A 105 14.55 -13.19 -7.04
N VAL A 106 14.32 -12.41 -8.09
CA VAL A 106 14.42 -10.94 -8.02
C VAL A 106 13.33 -10.41 -7.08
N PRO A 107 13.63 -9.51 -6.13
CA PRO A 107 12.64 -9.07 -5.13
C PRO A 107 11.48 -8.29 -5.78
N MET A 108 10.29 -8.42 -5.19
CA MET A 108 9.11 -7.61 -5.52
C MET A 108 8.99 -6.43 -4.55
N ILE A 109 8.31 -5.35 -4.94
CA ILE A 109 8.04 -4.21 -4.06
C ILE A 109 6.64 -4.36 -3.46
N PRO A 110 6.51 -4.76 -2.17
CA PRO A 110 5.25 -4.67 -1.45
C PRO A 110 5.03 -3.25 -0.89
N LEU A 111 3.78 -2.93 -0.61
CA LEU A 111 3.36 -1.67 0.01
C LEU A 111 3.06 -1.87 1.50
N GLY A 112 3.43 -0.87 2.30
CA GLY A 112 2.98 -0.77 3.69
C GLY A 112 1.47 -0.55 3.75
N LEU A 113 0.85 -0.98 4.86
CA LEU A 113 -0.53 -0.60 5.14
C LEU A 113 -0.55 0.83 5.72
N LYS A 114 -1.60 1.58 5.40
CA LYS A 114 -1.93 2.82 6.11
C LYS A 114 -2.35 2.48 7.52
N GLU A 115 -1.93 3.30 8.47
CA GLU A 115 -2.32 3.16 9.87
C GLU A 115 -3.48 4.12 10.21
N THR A 116 -4.27 3.77 11.22
CA THR A 116 -5.36 4.63 11.71
C THR A 116 -5.45 4.61 13.24
N SER A 117 -5.91 5.73 13.80
CA SER A 117 -6.22 5.83 15.24
C SER A 117 -7.58 5.20 15.56
N GLY A 118 -7.82 4.88 16.83
CA GLY A 118 -9.11 4.37 17.32
C GLY A 118 -10.17 5.47 17.46
N ALA A 119 -10.50 6.15 16.34
CA ALA A 119 -11.64 7.05 16.28
C ALA A 119 -12.95 6.26 16.19
N PRO A 120 -14.02 6.66 16.91
CA PRO A 120 -15.31 5.99 16.86
C PRO A 120 -15.97 6.14 15.48
N VAL A 121 -16.61 5.08 15.01
CA VAL A 121 -17.28 5.03 13.70
C VAL A 121 -18.73 5.53 13.83
N PRO A 122 -19.24 6.33 12.89
CA PRO A 122 -20.66 6.64 12.88
C PRO A 122 -21.45 5.39 12.41
N PRO A 123 -22.70 5.21 12.85
CA PRO A 123 -23.53 6.16 13.57
C PRO A 123 -23.37 6.06 15.08
N ASN A 124 -23.43 7.19 15.78
CA ASN A 124 -23.66 7.20 17.22
C ASN A 124 -25.18 7.17 17.49
N GLN A 125 -25.56 6.85 18.73
CA GLN A 125 -26.97 6.74 19.14
C GLN A 125 -27.74 8.04 18.85
N GLU A 126 -27.11 9.20 19.09
CA GLU A 126 -27.67 10.52 18.79
C GLU A 126 -28.04 10.67 17.30
N LEU A 127 -27.14 10.28 16.39
CA LEU A 127 -27.39 10.35 14.95
C LEU A 127 -28.56 9.46 14.52
N ILE A 128 -28.72 8.29 15.14
CA ILE A 128 -29.85 7.39 14.86
C ILE A 128 -31.15 8.04 15.30
N SER A 129 -31.21 8.55 16.53
CA SER A 129 -32.39 9.22 17.07
C SER A 129 -32.76 10.47 16.29
N GLU A 130 -31.77 11.29 15.90
CA GLU A 130 -32.00 12.48 15.09
C GLU A 130 -32.53 12.18 13.68
N ARG A 131 -32.05 11.09 13.05
CA ARG A 131 -32.35 10.77 11.65
C ARG A 131 -33.63 9.95 11.48
N PHE A 132 -33.88 9.01 12.38
CA PHE A 132 -34.96 8.04 12.26
C PHE A 132 -36.05 8.23 13.33
N GLY A 133 -35.82 9.05 14.36
CA GLY A 133 -36.77 9.22 15.47
C GLY A 133 -36.88 7.99 16.37
N GLU A 134 -35.93 7.06 16.26
CA GLU A 134 -35.88 5.81 17.01
C GLU A 134 -35.00 5.97 18.27
N ASP A 135 -35.18 5.09 19.25
CA ASP A 135 -34.29 5.06 20.41
C ASP A 135 -32.91 4.51 20.00
N GLY A 136 -31.89 5.37 19.98
CA GLY A 136 -30.53 5.00 19.58
C GLY A 136 -29.93 3.91 20.47
N ALA A 137 -30.38 3.77 21.73
CA ALA A 137 -29.92 2.71 22.63
C ALA A 137 -30.30 1.30 22.14
N SER A 138 -31.36 1.18 21.33
CA SER A 138 -31.78 -0.11 20.76
C SER A 138 -30.78 -0.70 19.76
N TYR A 139 -29.83 0.10 19.27
CA TYR A 139 -28.82 -0.28 18.28
C TYR A 139 -27.39 -0.39 18.88
N GLU A 140 -27.25 -0.37 20.20
CA GLU A 140 -25.94 -0.39 20.87
C GLU A 140 -25.11 -1.63 20.50
N ALA A 141 -25.75 -2.79 20.32
CA ALA A 141 -25.07 -4.03 19.96
C ALA A 141 -24.46 -3.97 18.56
N GLU A 142 -25.21 -3.47 17.58
CA GLU A 142 -24.79 -3.33 16.18
C GLU A 142 -23.72 -2.25 16.03
N VAL A 143 -23.84 -1.12 16.76
CA VAL A 143 -22.82 -0.07 16.80
C VAL A 143 -21.51 -0.62 17.38
N ARG A 144 -21.59 -1.44 18.43
CA ARG A 144 -20.41 -2.07 19.01
C ARG A 144 -19.76 -3.10 18.07
N GLU A 145 -20.56 -3.90 17.36
CA GLU A 145 -20.04 -4.84 16.35
C GLU A 145 -19.28 -4.10 15.22
N LEU A 146 -19.78 -2.95 14.78
CA LEU A 146 -19.11 -2.11 13.79
C LEU A 146 -17.78 -1.53 14.30
N GLU A 147 -17.74 -1.08 15.56
CA GLU A 147 -16.52 -0.56 16.19
C GLU A 147 -15.49 -1.68 16.38
N ASP A 148 -15.90 -2.86 16.84
CA ASP A 148 -15.05 -4.04 16.97
C ASP A 148 -14.47 -4.43 15.60
N LEU A 149 -15.28 -4.40 14.56
CA LEU A 149 -14.85 -4.68 13.18
C LEU A 149 -13.81 -3.66 12.70
N ARG A 150 -14.02 -2.35 12.94
CA ARG A 150 -13.01 -1.34 12.62
C ARG A 150 -11.72 -1.58 13.40
N GLN A 151 -11.82 -1.84 14.70
CA GLN A 151 -10.66 -2.03 15.55
C GLN A 151 -9.83 -3.24 15.09
N ALA A 152 -10.48 -4.31 14.63
CA ALA A 152 -9.81 -5.44 14.01
C ALA A 152 -9.07 -5.06 12.70
N THR A 153 -9.62 -4.15 11.89
CA THR A 153 -8.96 -3.70 10.63
C THR A 153 -7.65 -2.95 10.82
N ARG A 154 -7.31 -2.54 12.05
CA ARG A 154 -6.04 -1.86 12.35
C ARG A 154 -4.82 -2.80 12.30
N THR A 155 -5.06 -4.09 12.51
CA THR A 155 -4.02 -5.13 12.48
C THR A 155 -4.53 -6.35 11.68
N PRO A 156 -4.81 -6.19 10.37
CA PRO A 156 -5.29 -7.29 9.56
C PRO A 156 -4.15 -8.31 9.38
N SER A 157 -4.49 -9.60 9.33
CA SER A 157 -3.50 -10.62 9.00
C SER A 157 -3.01 -10.44 7.56
N ARG A 158 -1.75 -10.82 7.29
CA ARG A 158 -1.15 -10.68 5.95
C ARG A 158 -1.62 -11.78 4.99
N SER A 159 -2.89 -12.15 5.02
CA SER A 159 -3.48 -13.31 4.33
C SER A 159 -4.86 -13.00 3.77
N GLU A 160 -5.47 -13.98 3.09
CA GLU A 160 -6.86 -13.88 2.59
C GLU A 160 -7.85 -13.53 3.72
N ALA A 161 -7.65 -14.03 4.94
CA ALA A 161 -8.50 -13.65 6.08
C ALA A 161 -8.43 -12.15 6.41
N GLY A 162 -7.27 -11.51 6.21
CA GLY A 162 -7.12 -10.07 6.37
C GLY A 162 -7.82 -9.28 5.25
N LEU A 163 -7.79 -9.80 4.01
CA LEU A 163 -8.55 -9.23 2.90
C LEU A 163 -10.05 -9.33 3.16
N GLU A 164 -10.54 -10.46 3.65
CA GLU A 164 -11.94 -10.67 4.02
C GLU A 164 -12.38 -9.72 5.12
N LEU A 165 -11.54 -9.50 6.14
CA LEU A 165 -11.77 -8.55 7.22
C LEU A 165 -11.91 -7.11 6.70
N LEU A 166 -10.94 -6.65 5.89
CA LEU A 166 -10.97 -5.31 5.29
C LEU A 166 -12.18 -5.14 4.37
N ALA A 167 -12.50 -6.16 3.56
CA ALA A 167 -13.66 -6.14 2.67
C ALA A 167 -14.98 -6.14 3.45
N ALA A 168 -15.06 -6.85 4.59
CA ALA A 168 -16.23 -6.82 5.47
C ALA A 168 -16.47 -5.42 6.02
N TYR A 169 -15.43 -4.76 6.52
CA TYR A 169 -15.53 -3.39 7.01
C TYR A 169 -15.89 -2.41 5.89
N TYR A 170 -15.25 -2.50 4.72
CA TYR A 170 -15.57 -1.67 3.56
C TYR A 170 -17.04 -1.79 3.13
N ARG A 171 -17.61 -3.00 3.16
CA ARG A 171 -19.05 -3.21 2.89
C ARG A 171 -19.95 -2.51 3.91
N GLN A 172 -19.60 -2.54 5.20
CA GLN A 172 -20.35 -1.80 6.22
C GLN A 172 -20.32 -0.30 5.94
N LEU A 173 -19.16 0.26 5.60
CA LEU A 173 -19.05 1.67 5.22
C LEU A 173 -19.94 2.04 4.02
N CYS A 174 -20.08 1.15 3.03
CA CYS A 174 -21.00 1.35 1.91
C CYS A 174 -22.48 1.38 2.36
N PHE A 175 -22.88 0.50 3.30
CA PHE A 175 -24.24 0.54 3.85
C PHE A 175 -24.51 1.79 4.67
N LEU A 176 -23.50 2.25 5.43
CA LEU A 176 -23.57 3.49 6.18
C LEU A 176 -23.73 4.70 5.28
N GLU A 177 -22.95 4.79 4.20
CA GLU A 177 -23.07 5.87 3.22
C GLU A 177 -24.49 5.93 2.65
N ALA A 178 -25.05 4.79 2.24
CA ALA A 178 -26.39 4.71 1.66
C ALA A 178 -27.50 5.13 2.65
N ARG A 179 -27.36 4.82 3.94
CA ARG A 179 -28.37 5.14 4.97
C ARG A 179 -28.18 6.54 5.56
N PHE A 180 -26.94 7.01 5.69
CA PHE A 180 -26.58 8.22 6.42
C PHE A 180 -26.19 9.41 5.51
N ALA A 181 -26.36 9.33 4.18
CA ALA A 181 -25.96 10.35 3.18
C ALA A 181 -26.43 11.82 3.38
N SER A 182 -27.51 12.09 4.13
CA SER A 182 -27.99 13.45 4.39
C SER A 182 -27.09 14.21 5.38
N PRO A 183 -26.90 15.55 5.26
CA PRO A 183 -26.13 16.31 6.24
C PRO A 183 -26.89 16.38 7.56
N ALA A 184 -26.62 15.41 8.44
CA ALA A 184 -26.99 15.55 9.84
C ALA A 184 -26.23 16.75 10.41
N ARG A 185 -26.88 17.52 11.28
CA ARG A 185 -26.28 18.68 11.94
C ARG A 185 -25.14 18.28 12.89
N SER A 186 -25.01 17.00 13.20
CA SER A 186 -23.91 16.44 13.98
C SER A 186 -22.62 16.42 13.16
N LEU A 187 -21.56 17.00 13.72
CA LEU A 187 -20.21 16.93 13.19
C LEU A 187 -19.75 15.47 13.26
N GLY A 188 -19.96 14.70 12.19
CA GLY A 188 -19.54 13.30 12.08
C GLY A 188 -18.07 13.07 12.45
N PRO A 189 -17.67 11.86 12.84
CA PRO A 189 -16.36 11.60 13.43
C PRO A 189 -15.21 12.02 12.52
N LEU A 190 -14.13 12.46 13.15
CA LEU A 190 -12.90 12.79 12.45
C LEU A 190 -12.10 11.51 12.28
N PHE A 191 -11.93 11.05 11.04
CA PHE A 191 -11.09 9.90 10.72
C PHE A 191 -9.64 10.35 10.58
N HIS A 192 -8.74 9.65 11.24
CA HIS A 192 -7.30 9.92 11.19
C HIS A 192 -6.59 8.74 10.54
N TRP A 193 -5.89 9.01 9.44
CA TRP A 193 -5.07 8.02 8.75
C TRP A 193 -3.65 8.53 8.56
N TYR A 194 -2.71 7.61 8.56
CA TYR A 194 -1.31 7.89 8.28
C TYR A 194 -0.95 7.32 6.92
N ASP A 195 -0.15 8.07 6.18
CA ASP A 195 0.37 7.64 4.89
C ASP A 195 1.25 6.39 5.03
N SER A 196 1.05 5.40 4.15
CA SER A 196 1.81 4.14 4.16
C SER A 196 3.32 4.29 3.93
N LEU A 197 3.75 5.39 3.29
CA LEU A 197 5.14 5.60 2.89
C LEU A 197 5.87 6.59 3.81
N THR A 198 5.23 7.71 4.11
CA THR A 198 5.87 8.81 4.87
C THR A 198 5.37 8.93 6.31
N GLY A 199 4.28 8.24 6.66
CA GLY A 199 3.62 8.41 7.95
C GLY A 199 2.95 9.77 8.12
N VAL A 200 2.83 10.60 7.07
CA VAL A 200 2.18 11.91 7.17
C VAL A 200 0.71 11.72 7.56
N PRO A 201 0.22 12.39 8.62
CA PRO A 201 -1.17 12.28 9.03
C PRO A 201 -2.11 13.04 8.09
N ALA A 202 -3.27 12.46 7.81
CA ALA A 202 -4.38 13.07 7.13
C ALA A 202 -5.67 12.86 7.93
N GLN A 203 -6.50 13.91 8.02
CA GLN A 203 -7.70 13.91 8.86
C GLN A 203 -8.89 14.44 8.08
N GLN A 204 -9.96 13.67 7.99
CA GLN A 204 -11.21 14.12 7.35
C GLN A 204 -12.44 13.54 8.04
N ARG A 205 -13.56 14.25 7.95
CA ARG A 205 -14.86 13.77 8.44
C ARG A 205 -15.65 12.99 7.39
N ALA A 206 -15.22 13.05 6.14
CA ALA A 206 -15.91 12.39 5.04
C ALA A 206 -15.79 10.88 5.14
N LEU A 207 -16.91 10.17 5.13
CA LEU A 207 -16.93 8.70 5.10
C LEU A 207 -16.20 8.14 3.88
N ALA A 208 -16.21 8.88 2.77
CA ALA A 208 -15.43 8.56 1.57
C ALA A 208 -13.92 8.42 1.90
N PHE A 209 -13.36 9.23 2.80
CA PHE A 209 -11.95 9.14 3.20
C PHE A 209 -11.62 7.83 3.94
N GLU A 210 -12.48 7.41 4.86
CA GLU A 210 -12.36 6.11 5.55
C GLU A 210 -12.42 4.97 4.52
N LYS A 211 -13.41 5.00 3.62
CA LYS A 211 -13.57 4.01 2.56
C LYS A 211 -12.34 3.93 1.66
N GLY A 212 -11.83 5.08 1.22
CA GLY A 212 -10.63 5.14 0.39
C GLY A 212 -9.40 4.57 1.07
N SER A 213 -9.23 4.86 2.36
CA SER A 213 -8.09 4.37 3.13
C SER A 213 -8.15 2.86 3.38
N VAL A 214 -9.34 2.31 3.66
CA VAL A 214 -9.55 0.86 3.75
C VAL A 214 -9.30 0.19 2.39
N LEU A 215 -9.78 0.80 1.30
CA LEU A 215 -9.57 0.29 -0.05
C LEU A 215 -8.08 0.31 -0.45
N PHE A 216 -7.34 1.36 -0.06
CA PHE A 216 -5.89 1.40 -0.20
C PHE A 216 -5.23 0.21 0.52
N ASN A 217 -5.62 -0.07 1.77
CA ASN A 217 -5.09 -1.20 2.54
C ASN A 217 -5.42 -2.56 1.92
N ILE A 218 -6.57 -2.72 1.26
CA ILE A 218 -6.88 -3.92 0.47
C ILE A 218 -5.87 -4.08 -0.68
N GLY A 219 -5.61 -3.00 -1.43
CA GLY A 219 -4.62 -2.99 -2.50
C GLY A 219 -3.21 -3.31 -1.99
N ALA A 220 -2.78 -2.66 -0.90
CA ALA A 220 -1.49 -2.89 -0.27
C ALA A 220 -1.35 -4.33 0.24
N LEU A 221 -2.38 -4.89 0.87
CA LEU A 221 -2.36 -6.27 1.36
C LEU A 221 -2.23 -7.29 0.21
N HIS A 222 -2.87 -7.05 -0.94
CA HIS A 222 -2.63 -7.86 -2.14
C HIS A 222 -1.16 -7.82 -2.59
N THR A 223 -0.48 -6.66 -2.52
CA THR A 223 0.95 -6.58 -2.87
C THR A 223 1.83 -7.41 -1.92
N GLN A 224 1.50 -7.43 -0.63
CA GLN A 224 2.22 -8.22 0.37
C GLN A 224 1.99 -9.72 0.17
N ILE A 225 0.75 -10.14 -0.15
CA ILE A 225 0.44 -11.53 -0.46
C ILE A 225 1.20 -11.99 -1.71
N GLY A 226 1.24 -11.16 -2.75
CA GLY A 226 1.93 -11.47 -4.00
C GLY A 226 3.45 -11.57 -3.83
N ALA A 227 4.05 -10.68 -3.03
CA ALA A 227 5.49 -10.67 -2.79
C ALA A 227 5.99 -11.91 -2.03
N ARG A 228 5.15 -12.52 -1.19
CA ARG A 228 5.50 -13.72 -0.40
C ARG A 228 5.28 -15.06 -1.11
N GLN A 229 4.70 -15.07 -2.31
CA GLN A 229 4.49 -16.33 -3.01
C GLN A 229 5.83 -16.94 -3.44
N ASP A 230 5.92 -18.27 -3.38
CA ASP A 230 7.03 -19.01 -3.97
C ASP A 230 6.94 -19.00 -5.50
N ARG A 231 7.74 -18.14 -6.12
CA ARG A 231 7.76 -17.97 -7.58
C ARG A 231 8.69 -18.95 -8.30
N SER A 232 9.24 -19.93 -7.60
CA SER A 232 9.88 -21.09 -8.23
C SER A 232 8.86 -22.14 -8.69
N SER A 233 7.60 -22.03 -8.23
CA SER A 233 6.51 -22.94 -8.59
C SER A 233 5.51 -22.30 -9.58
N PRO A 234 4.92 -23.07 -10.53
CA PRO A 234 3.87 -22.58 -11.41
C PRO A 234 2.62 -22.08 -10.67
N GLN A 235 2.33 -22.67 -9.50
CA GLN A 235 1.21 -22.26 -8.67
C GLN A 235 1.49 -20.92 -7.98
N GLY A 236 2.65 -20.75 -7.36
CA GLY A 236 2.99 -19.51 -6.67
C GLY A 236 3.19 -18.32 -7.63
N THR A 237 3.77 -18.53 -8.81
CA THR A 237 3.80 -17.51 -9.89
C THR A 237 2.40 -17.08 -10.32
N SER A 238 1.46 -18.03 -10.48
CA SER A 238 0.07 -17.72 -10.81
C SER A 238 -0.63 -16.93 -9.70
N HIS A 239 -0.45 -17.31 -8.44
CA HIS A 239 -1.01 -16.57 -7.29
C HIS A 239 -0.40 -15.17 -7.15
N ALA A 240 0.91 -15.03 -7.36
CA ALA A 240 1.60 -13.74 -7.31
C ALA A 240 1.08 -12.79 -8.40
N MET A 241 0.98 -13.29 -9.63
CA MET A 241 0.40 -12.57 -10.76
C MET A 241 -1.02 -12.08 -10.44
N GLU A 242 -1.88 -12.96 -9.90
CA GLU A 242 -3.25 -12.62 -9.58
C GLU A 242 -3.32 -11.55 -8.47
N ALA A 243 -2.51 -11.70 -7.42
CA ALA A 243 -2.44 -10.73 -6.33
C ALA A 243 -2.01 -9.34 -6.82
N PHE A 244 -0.95 -9.24 -7.62
CA PHE A 244 -0.52 -7.95 -8.18
C PHE A 244 -1.54 -7.35 -9.16
N ARG A 245 -2.23 -8.17 -9.97
CA ARG A 245 -3.33 -7.68 -10.82
C ARG A 245 -4.50 -7.13 -10.01
N ARG A 246 -4.88 -7.82 -8.92
CA ARG A 246 -5.93 -7.32 -8.01
C ARG A 246 -5.49 -6.01 -7.36
N ALA A 247 -4.25 -5.90 -6.90
CA ALA A 247 -3.70 -4.64 -6.36
C ALA A 247 -3.77 -3.50 -7.40
N ALA A 248 -3.33 -3.74 -8.64
CA ALA A 248 -3.41 -2.75 -9.72
C ALA A 248 -4.87 -2.28 -9.95
N GLY A 249 -5.82 -3.22 -10.00
CA GLY A 249 -7.24 -2.91 -10.16
C GLY A 249 -7.82 -2.10 -9.01
N VAL A 250 -7.42 -2.40 -7.77
CA VAL A 250 -7.82 -1.64 -6.58
C VAL A 250 -7.28 -0.20 -6.63
N PHE A 251 -6.02 0.02 -7.02
CA PHE A 251 -5.46 1.38 -7.16
C PHE A 251 -6.10 2.15 -8.31
N SER A 252 -6.44 1.48 -9.42
CA SER A 252 -7.19 2.08 -10.53
C SER A 252 -8.60 2.52 -10.09
N LEU A 253 -9.30 1.68 -9.32
CA LEU A 253 -10.59 2.01 -8.72
C LEU A 253 -10.49 3.20 -7.76
N LEU A 254 -9.48 3.19 -6.88
CA LEU A 254 -9.25 4.26 -5.91
C LEU A 254 -8.96 5.59 -6.62
N ARG A 255 -8.18 5.58 -7.70
CA ARG A 255 -7.87 6.74 -8.53
C ARG A 255 -9.11 7.37 -9.17
N GLY A 256 -10.09 6.54 -9.54
CA GLY A 256 -11.38 7.01 -10.07
C GLY A 256 -12.39 7.45 -9.01
N SER A 257 -12.14 7.19 -7.72
CA SER A 257 -13.12 7.40 -6.64
C SER A 257 -13.10 8.82 -6.05
N PHE A 258 -12.00 9.56 -6.21
CA PHE A 258 -11.83 10.90 -5.63
C PHE A 258 -11.54 11.96 -6.70
N LEU A 259 -12.37 13.00 -6.73
CA LEU A 259 -12.11 14.20 -7.56
C LEU A 259 -10.95 15.03 -7.02
N HIS A 260 -10.79 15.07 -5.69
CA HIS A 260 -9.70 15.74 -4.99
C HIS A 260 -9.02 14.73 -4.07
N ALA A 261 -7.69 14.64 -4.18
CA ALA A 261 -6.90 13.70 -3.40
C ALA A 261 -7.09 13.92 -1.90
N PRO A 262 -7.53 12.91 -1.14
CA PRO A 262 -7.77 13.09 0.28
C PRO A 262 -6.49 13.08 1.13
N SER A 263 -5.41 12.49 0.60
CA SER A 263 -4.06 12.47 1.17
C SER A 263 -3.02 12.33 0.05
N PRO A 264 -1.73 12.64 0.29
CA PRO A 264 -0.68 12.51 -0.72
C PRO A 264 -0.57 11.11 -1.36
N ASP A 265 -0.62 10.04 -0.56
CA ASP A 265 -0.68 8.64 -1.01
C ASP A 265 -1.99 8.21 -1.69
N MET A 266 -2.98 9.09 -1.76
CA MET A 266 -4.20 8.86 -2.54
C MET A 266 -4.31 9.86 -3.70
N SER A 267 -3.23 10.56 -4.03
CA SER A 267 -3.20 11.42 -5.20
C SER A 267 -3.31 10.63 -6.50
N PRO A 268 -4.03 11.13 -7.53
CA PRO A 268 -4.16 10.43 -8.80
C PRO A 268 -2.81 10.08 -9.44
N THR A 269 -1.81 10.97 -9.30
CA THR A 269 -0.46 10.75 -9.80
C THR A 269 0.22 9.59 -9.07
N TRP A 270 0.15 9.54 -7.74
CA TRP A 270 0.75 8.44 -6.97
C TRP A 270 0.03 7.11 -7.20
N LEU A 271 -1.30 7.11 -7.25
CA LEU A 271 -2.07 5.90 -7.55
C LEU A 271 -1.79 5.38 -8.96
N SER A 272 -1.50 6.28 -9.92
CA SER A 272 -1.02 5.88 -11.24
C SER A 272 0.36 5.22 -11.19
N VAL A 273 1.28 5.69 -10.33
CA VAL A 273 2.58 5.03 -10.11
C VAL A 273 2.38 3.62 -9.56
N LEU A 274 1.53 3.47 -8.54
CA LEU A 274 1.24 2.17 -7.93
C LEU A 274 0.58 1.21 -8.94
N GLU A 275 -0.40 1.68 -9.71
CA GLU A 275 -1.06 0.91 -10.77
C GLU A 275 -0.06 0.38 -11.80
N GLN A 276 0.85 1.22 -12.29
CA GLN A 276 1.88 0.82 -13.25
C GLN A 276 2.92 -0.13 -12.64
N LEU A 277 3.34 0.11 -11.40
CA LEU A 277 4.28 -0.77 -10.71
C LEU A 277 3.70 -2.18 -10.48
N MET A 278 2.45 -2.26 -10.02
CA MET A 278 1.77 -3.54 -9.82
C MET A 278 1.53 -4.28 -11.15
N THR A 279 1.25 -3.54 -12.23
CA THR A 279 1.11 -4.11 -13.57
C THR A 279 2.44 -4.72 -14.05
N ALA A 280 3.55 -4.03 -13.84
CA ALA A 280 4.88 -4.53 -14.20
C ALA A 280 5.27 -5.78 -13.39
N GLN A 281 5.02 -5.79 -12.07
CA GLN A 281 5.27 -6.95 -11.21
C GLN A 281 4.38 -8.16 -11.57
N ALA A 282 3.12 -7.93 -11.94
CA ALA A 282 2.25 -8.99 -12.44
C ALA A 282 2.76 -9.57 -13.76
N GLN A 283 3.26 -8.73 -14.67
CA GLN A 283 3.81 -9.16 -15.96
C GLN A 283 5.12 -9.94 -15.76
N GLU A 284 5.95 -9.58 -14.78
CA GLU A 284 7.12 -10.37 -14.37
C GLU A 284 6.71 -11.77 -13.91
N CYS A 285 5.66 -11.89 -13.09
CA CYS A 285 5.15 -13.19 -12.66
C CYS A 285 4.64 -14.05 -13.83
N VAL A 286 4.07 -13.44 -14.88
CA VAL A 286 3.68 -14.15 -16.11
C VAL A 286 4.91 -14.73 -16.80
N PHE A 287 5.96 -13.93 -16.96
CA PHE A 287 7.22 -14.38 -17.57
C PHE A 287 7.88 -15.50 -16.76
N GLU A 288 7.94 -15.37 -15.43
CA GLU A 288 8.49 -16.41 -14.54
C GLU A 288 7.69 -17.72 -14.70
N GLY A 289 6.36 -17.67 -14.65
CA GLY A 289 5.50 -18.85 -14.81
C GLY A 289 5.66 -19.53 -16.18
N LEU A 290 5.92 -18.77 -17.25
CA LEU A 290 6.23 -19.33 -18.56
C LEU A 290 7.63 -19.97 -18.60
N SER A 291 8.60 -19.37 -17.92
CA SER A 291 9.99 -19.85 -17.87
C SER A 291 10.13 -21.18 -17.12
N LEU A 292 9.22 -21.45 -16.17
CA LEU A 292 9.16 -22.71 -15.42
C LEU A 292 8.62 -23.90 -16.24
N ARG A 293 7.97 -23.65 -17.39
CA ARG A 293 7.39 -24.72 -18.20
C ARG A 293 8.47 -25.30 -19.14
N PRO A 294 8.72 -26.62 -19.12
CA PRO A 294 9.67 -27.22 -20.04
C PRO A 294 9.18 -27.05 -21.50
N PRO A 295 10.05 -26.64 -22.44
CA PRO A 295 9.69 -26.55 -23.84
C PRO A 295 9.39 -27.95 -24.39
N ALA A 296 8.20 -28.15 -24.95
CA ALA A 296 7.91 -29.37 -25.69
C ALA A 296 8.79 -29.44 -26.95
N ALA A 297 9.48 -30.57 -27.16
CA ALA A 297 10.48 -30.75 -28.22
C ALA A 297 10.09 -30.26 -29.64
N PRO A 298 8.85 -30.39 -30.15
CA PRO A 298 8.50 -29.88 -31.48
C PRO A 298 8.26 -28.35 -31.53
N HIS A 299 8.21 -27.66 -30.40
CA HIS A 299 7.86 -26.23 -30.31
C HIS A 299 8.90 -25.39 -29.53
N ALA A 300 10.10 -25.92 -29.31
CA ALA A 300 11.13 -25.24 -28.52
C ALA A 300 11.44 -23.82 -29.03
N CYS A 301 11.62 -23.65 -30.35
CA CYS A 301 11.83 -22.34 -30.97
C CYS A 301 10.71 -21.33 -30.68
N LEU A 302 9.45 -21.73 -30.90
CA LEU A 302 8.30 -20.86 -30.70
C LEU A 302 8.09 -20.53 -29.23
N ALA A 303 8.29 -21.51 -28.33
CA ALA A 303 8.24 -21.29 -26.89
C ALA A 303 9.31 -20.27 -26.45
N GLN A 304 10.50 -20.34 -27.04
CA GLN A 304 11.61 -19.45 -26.73
C GLN A 304 11.42 -18.03 -27.28
N LEU A 305 10.84 -17.90 -28.48
CA LEU A 305 10.39 -16.59 -28.99
C LEU A 305 9.26 -16.01 -28.15
N HIS A 306 8.33 -16.84 -27.65
CA HIS A 306 7.30 -16.38 -26.73
C HIS A 306 7.91 -15.87 -25.42
N LEU A 307 8.86 -16.60 -24.83
CA LEU A 307 9.62 -16.12 -23.67
C LEU A 307 10.34 -14.80 -23.94
N ALA A 308 10.96 -14.65 -25.13
CA ALA A 308 11.60 -13.40 -25.53
C ALA A 308 10.60 -12.23 -25.61
N GLN A 309 9.43 -12.46 -26.20
CA GLN A 309 8.36 -11.47 -26.30
C GLN A 309 7.84 -11.06 -24.91
N GLU A 310 7.63 -12.02 -24.02
CA GLU A 310 7.13 -11.74 -22.68
C GLU A 310 8.18 -11.01 -21.83
N ALA A 311 9.46 -11.37 -21.93
CA ALA A 311 10.54 -10.60 -21.31
C ALA A 311 10.61 -9.16 -21.84
N ALA A 312 10.42 -8.97 -23.16
CA ALA A 312 10.35 -7.63 -23.75
C ALA A 312 9.16 -6.82 -23.22
N GLN A 313 8.01 -7.47 -23.00
CA GLN A 313 6.83 -6.85 -22.38
C GLN A 313 7.13 -6.44 -20.94
N VAL A 314 7.72 -7.30 -20.11
CA VAL A 314 8.11 -6.96 -18.72
C VAL A 314 9.02 -5.72 -18.72
N ALA A 315 10.02 -5.68 -19.61
CA ALA A 315 10.91 -4.53 -19.74
C ALA A 315 10.16 -3.24 -20.12
N ALA A 316 9.15 -3.33 -21.01
CA ALA A 316 8.33 -2.20 -21.40
C ALA A 316 7.46 -1.67 -20.25
N GLU A 317 6.81 -2.56 -19.49
CA GLU A 317 5.99 -2.20 -18.32
C GLU A 317 6.84 -1.51 -17.24
N TYR A 318 8.02 -2.04 -16.91
CA TYR A 318 8.91 -1.38 -15.95
C TYR A 318 9.43 -0.02 -16.44
N ARG A 319 9.65 0.15 -17.75
CA ARG A 319 9.98 1.48 -18.31
C ARG A 319 8.83 2.45 -18.13
N LEU A 320 7.59 2.02 -18.37
CA LEU A 320 6.40 2.84 -18.17
C LEU A 320 6.21 3.22 -16.69
N ALA A 321 6.39 2.26 -15.78
CA ALA A 321 6.40 2.51 -14.34
C ALA A 321 7.47 3.56 -13.98
N ARG A 322 8.70 3.43 -14.48
CA ARG A 322 9.78 4.40 -14.25
C ARG A 322 9.45 5.80 -14.79
N GLN A 323 8.90 5.88 -15.99
CA GLN A 323 8.49 7.15 -16.59
C GLN A 323 7.43 7.85 -15.75
N THR A 324 6.48 7.08 -15.19
CA THR A 324 5.43 7.57 -14.30
C THR A 324 6.02 8.03 -12.96
N MET A 325 6.95 7.26 -12.37
CA MET A 325 7.67 7.63 -11.15
C MET A 325 8.49 8.93 -11.32
N ALA A 326 8.98 9.22 -12.52
CA ALA A 326 9.76 10.42 -12.79
C ALA A 326 8.93 11.70 -12.97
N GLN A 327 7.59 11.60 -13.10
CA GLN A 327 6.73 12.77 -13.26
C GLN A 327 6.53 13.51 -11.92
N PRO A 328 6.61 14.85 -11.88
CA PRO A 328 6.18 15.63 -10.73
C PRO A 328 4.65 15.53 -10.51
N PRO A 329 4.14 15.55 -9.26
CA PRO A 329 4.88 15.57 -7.99
C PRO A 329 5.33 14.18 -7.49
N ALA A 330 5.02 13.09 -8.22
CA ALA A 330 5.33 11.73 -7.74
C ALA A 330 6.83 11.50 -7.53
N ARG A 331 7.69 12.10 -8.37
CA ARG A 331 9.16 12.02 -8.25
C ARG A 331 9.67 12.33 -6.85
N ASP A 332 9.08 13.30 -6.17
CA ASP A 332 9.55 13.74 -4.84
C ASP A 332 9.08 12.79 -3.72
N TYR A 333 8.15 11.89 -4.04
CA TYR A 333 7.54 10.94 -3.12
C TYR A 333 8.13 9.53 -3.26
N VAL A 334 8.54 9.13 -4.46
CA VAL A 334 9.02 7.77 -4.75
C VAL A 334 10.35 7.49 -4.04
N PRO A 335 10.50 6.39 -3.30
CA PRO A 335 11.78 6.01 -2.73
C PRO A 335 12.84 5.78 -3.81
N PHE A 336 14.07 6.23 -3.53
CA PHE A 336 15.19 6.05 -4.46
C PHE A 336 15.48 4.57 -4.76
N SER A 337 15.31 3.69 -3.76
CA SER A 337 15.47 2.24 -3.91
C SER A 337 14.50 1.65 -4.93
N TRP A 338 13.24 2.09 -4.93
CA TRP A 338 12.22 1.62 -5.88
C TRP A 338 12.56 2.04 -7.31
N THR A 339 12.93 3.31 -7.49
CA THR A 339 13.31 3.84 -8.81
C THR A 339 14.52 3.08 -9.38
N THR A 340 15.48 2.76 -8.52
CA THR A 340 16.69 2.01 -8.90
C THR A 340 16.36 0.56 -9.26
N LEU A 341 15.54 -0.13 -8.45
CA LEU A 341 15.13 -1.50 -8.72
C LEU A 341 14.31 -1.61 -10.01
N VAL A 342 13.35 -0.71 -10.23
CA VAL A 342 12.54 -0.66 -11.46
C VAL A 342 13.42 -0.44 -12.69
N LEU A 343 14.42 0.45 -12.60
CA LEU A 343 15.39 0.64 -13.67
C LEU A 343 16.21 -0.63 -13.93
N ALA A 344 16.76 -1.24 -12.89
CA ALA A 344 17.53 -2.47 -13.00
C ALA A 344 16.71 -3.58 -13.66
N LYS A 345 15.46 -3.79 -13.21
CA LYS A 345 14.52 -4.75 -13.81
C LYS A 345 14.23 -4.45 -15.27
N ALA A 346 13.97 -3.18 -15.63
CA ALA A 346 13.71 -2.79 -17.01
C ALA A 346 14.85 -3.15 -17.97
N GLU A 347 16.11 -2.93 -17.58
CA GLU A 347 17.26 -3.27 -18.41
C GLU A 347 17.62 -4.75 -18.35
N TYR A 348 17.45 -5.40 -17.19
CA TYR A 348 17.59 -6.86 -17.05
C TYR A 348 16.65 -7.61 -17.99
N PHE A 349 15.34 -7.33 -17.94
CA PHE A 349 14.37 -8.01 -18.79
C PHE A 349 14.56 -7.68 -20.28
N ARG A 350 15.10 -6.50 -20.60
CA ARG A 350 15.51 -6.16 -21.98
C ARG A 350 16.65 -7.06 -22.47
N ALA A 351 17.68 -7.21 -21.65
CA ALA A 351 18.80 -8.10 -21.98
C ALA A 351 18.33 -9.55 -22.10
N LEU A 352 17.44 -9.99 -21.19
CA LEU A 352 16.85 -11.32 -21.20
C LEU A 352 16.01 -11.57 -22.45
N ALA A 353 15.24 -10.58 -22.91
CA ALA A 353 14.49 -10.67 -24.17
C ALA A 353 15.42 -10.89 -25.37
N HIS A 354 16.51 -10.12 -25.46
CA HIS A 354 17.50 -10.31 -26.52
C HIS A 354 18.20 -11.67 -26.44
N TYR A 355 18.52 -12.14 -25.22
CA TYR A 355 19.12 -13.44 -24.99
C TYR A 355 18.21 -14.59 -25.47
N GLN A 356 16.95 -14.59 -25.05
CA GLN A 356 15.98 -15.61 -25.47
C GLN A 356 15.73 -15.57 -26.98
N ALA A 357 15.65 -14.38 -27.58
CA ALA A 357 15.54 -14.24 -29.03
C ALA A 357 16.79 -14.80 -29.76
N ALA A 358 17.99 -14.54 -29.23
CA ALA A 358 19.23 -15.07 -29.78
C ALA A 358 19.27 -16.60 -29.72
N LEU A 359 18.91 -17.19 -28.57
CA LEU A 359 18.84 -18.65 -28.44
C LEU A 359 17.85 -19.26 -29.43
N ALA A 360 16.65 -18.69 -29.57
CA ALA A 360 15.67 -19.17 -30.55
C ALA A 360 16.22 -19.17 -32.00
N LEU A 361 17.01 -18.15 -32.35
CA LEU A 361 17.65 -18.00 -33.66
C LEU A 361 18.89 -18.88 -33.86
N CYS A 362 19.60 -19.21 -32.78
CA CYS A 362 20.86 -19.97 -32.78
C CYS A 362 20.64 -21.48 -32.66
N ASP A 363 19.73 -21.93 -31.80
CA ASP A 363 19.49 -23.36 -31.50
C ASP A 363 18.62 -24.07 -32.57
N ASN A 364 18.08 -23.34 -33.55
CA ASN A 364 17.26 -23.90 -34.64
C ASN A 364 17.84 -23.62 -36.05
N GLY A 365 18.53 -24.61 -36.64
CA GLY A 365 18.38 -24.88 -38.07
C GLY A 365 17.08 -25.67 -38.26
N PRO A 366 16.14 -25.31 -39.16
CA PRO A 366 16.33 -25.01 -40.59
C PRO A 366 15.71 -23.66 -41.03
N ARG A 367 15.95 -23.27 -42.29
CA ARG A 367 15.64 -21.97 -42.94
C ARG A 367 14.19 -21.43 -42.81
N GLU A 368 13.23 -22.21 -42.34
CA GLU A 368 11.80 -21.85 -42.31
C GLU A 368 11.42 -20.94 -41.13
N ALA A 369 11.99 -21.15 -39.94
CA ALA A 369 11.76 -20.28 -38.78
C ALA A 369 12.31 -18.85 -38.98
N ARG A 370 13.37 -18.71 -39.80
CA ARG A 370 13.94 -17.41 -40.17
C ARG A 370 13.00 -16.57 -41.04
N ARG A 371 12.11 -17.19 -41.83
CA ARG A 371 11.15 -16.47 -42.68
C ARG A 371 9.99 -15.88 -41.86
N ALA A 372 9.48 -16.60 -40.86
CA ALA A 372 8.37 -16.12 -40.02
C ALA A 372 8.74 -14.90 -39.16
N VAL A 373 9.99 -14.83 -38.67
CA VAL A 373 10.49 -13.66 -37.92
C VAL A 373 10.69 -12.44 -38.83
N CYS A 374 11.11 -12.65 -40.09
CA CYS A 374 11.27 -11.56 -41.06
C CYS A 374 9.93 -11.04 -41.63
N ASP A 375 8.87 -11.86 -41.66
CA ASP A 375 7.54 -11.51 -42.20
C ASP A 375 6.56 -10.95 -41.15
N GLY A 376 6.99 -10.66 -39.92
CA GLY A 376 6.21 -9.92 -38.92
C GLY A 376 4.87 -10.54 -38.50
N SER A 377 4.63 -11.81 -38.83
CA SER A 377 3.33 -12.47 -38.65
C SER A 377 3.30 -13.27 -37.34
N VAL A 378 3.26 -12.55 -36.20
CA VAL A 378 2.85 -13.16 -34.93
C VAL A 378 1.32 -13.19 -34.90
N PRO A 379 0.65 -14.35 -34.73
CA PRO A 379 -0.80 -14.38 -34.62
C PRO A 379 -1.23 -13.66 -33.33
N GLY A 380 -2.03 -12.61 -33.50
CA GLY A 380 -2.54 -11.80 -32.40
C GLY A 380 -3.31 -12.60 -31.36
N ARG A 381 -3.21 -12.16 -30.10
CA ARG A 381 -3.97 -12.64 -28.94
C ARG A 381 -5.42 -12.95 -29.31
N GLN A 382 -5.85 -14.20 -29.10
CA GLN A 382 -7.27 -14.50 -28.93
C GLN A 382 -7.67 -14.02 -27.53
N GLY A 383 -8.51 -12.99 -27.47
CA GLY A 383 -9.22 -12.62 -26.25
C GLY A 383 -10.19 -13.72 -25.82
N PRO A 384 -10.68 -13.68 -24.57
CA PRO A 384 -11.62 -14.68 -24.07
C PRO A 384 -12.93 -14.68 -24.88
N PRO A 385 -13.67 -15.81 -24.96
CA PRO A 385 -14.81 -15.95 -25.84
C PRO A 385 -15.98 -15.08 -25.35
N GLU A 386 -16.44 -14.15 -26.19
CA GLU A 386 -17.69 -13.42 -25.98
C GLU A 386 -18.89 -14.36 -26.20
N ALA A 387 -19.83 -14.31 -25.25
CA ALA A 387 -21.11 -14.99 -25.34
C ALA A 387 -21.95 -14.40 -26.48
N GLY A 388 -22.42 -15.27 -27.37
CA GLY A 388 -23.15 -14.89 -28.57
C GLY A 388 -24.49 -14.20 -28.31
N HIS A 389 -24.76 -13.17 -29.11
CA HIS A 389 -26.13 -12.76 -29.44
C HIS A 389 -26.30 -12.67 -30.97
N PRO A 390 -27.52 -12.97 -31.47
CA PRO A 390 -27.76 -13.23 -32.88
C PRO A 390 -27.90 -11.94 -33.70
N GLY A 391 -27.61 -12.09 -34.99
CA GLY A 391 -27.53 -11.03 -36.00
C GLY A 391 -28.85 -10.34 -36.41
N PRO A 392 -28.77 -9.48 -37.44
CA PRO A 392 -29.52 -8.24 -37.52
C PRO A 392 -30.74 -8.29 -38.45
N GLY A 393 -31.66 -7.34 -38.27
CA GLY A 393 -32.71 -7.05 -39.24
C GLY A 393 -33.22 -5.61 -39.14
N GLY A 394 -33.21 -4.92 -40.29
CA GLY A 394 -34.14 -3.83 -40.59
C GLY A 394 -33.65 -2.41 -40.28
N GLY A 395 -33.53 -1.58 -41.31
CA GLY A 395 -33.04 -0.20 -41.21
C GLY A 395 -34.11 0.84 -40.86
N ALA A 396 -33.66 2.10 -40.65
CA ALA A 396 -34.28 3.32 -41.19
C ALA A 396 -33.54 4.60 -40.72
N ALA A 397 -33.17 5.41 -41.72
CA ALA A 397 -33.24 6.87 -41.82
C ALA A 397 -32.79 7.82 -40.66
N ALA A 398 -31.73 8.57 -40.98
CA ALA A 398 -31.63 10.04 -41.01
C ALA A 398 -32.06 10.91 -39.79
N ALA A 399 -31.12 11.70 -39.25
CA ALA A 399 -31.05 13.17 -39.43
C ALA A 399 -30.03 13.82 -38.46
N ARG A 400 -29.20 14.75 -38.98
CA ARG A 400 -28.50 15.81 -38.22
C ARG A 400 -29.37 17.08 -38.21
N PRO A 401 -29.30 17.95 -37.19
CA PRO A 401 -28.48 19.18 -37.28
C PRO A 401 -27.77 19.56 -35.94
N VAL A 402 -26.51 20.02 -35.90
CA VAL A 402 -25.96 21.43 -35.91
C VAL A 402 -26.21 22.23 -34.60
N PRO A 403 -25.23 23.01 -34.07
CA PRO A 403 -25.08 23.33 -32.64
C PRO A 403 -25.60 24.73 -32.24
N GLY A 404 -25.82 24.93 -30.94
CA GLY A 404 -26.18 26.21 -30.33
C GLY A 404 -25.48 26.46 -28.99
N THR A 405 -24.86 27.63 -28.89
CA THR A 405 -24.19 28.24 -27.73
C THR A 405 -25.17 28.79 -26.68
N ALA A 406 -24.88 28.64 -25.37
CA ALA A 406 -25.13 29.66 -24.34
C ALA A 406 -24.53 29.26 -22.96
N GLN A 407 -24.12 30.29 -22.21
CA GLN A 407 -23.40 30.32 -20.93
C GLN A 407 -24.27 29.97 -19.69
N GLY A 408 -23.61 29.59 -18.57
CA GLY A 408 -24.05 29.96 -17.23
C GLY A 408 -23.85 28.94 -16.08
N GLY A 409 -22.84 29.18 -15.22
CA GLY A 409 -22.87 29.00 -13.75
C GLY A 409 -22.86 27.59 -13.12
N PRO A 410 -22.23 27.39 -11.93
CA PRO A 410 -21.86 26.06 -11.43
C PRO A 410 -22.95 25.44 -10.54
N ALA A 411 -23.23 24.15 -10.75
CA ALA A 411 -24.02 23.34 -9.83
C ALA A 411 -23.27 22.04 -9.55
N ALA A 412 -22.87 21.87 -8.28
CA ALA A 412 -22.34 20.61 -7.76
C ALA A 412 -23.48 19.57 -7.73
N GLY A 413 -23.35 18.55 -8.57
CA GLY A 413 -24.26 17.40 -8.63
C GLY A 413 -23.62 16.15 -8.00
N PRO A 414 -24.44 15.21 -7.49
CA PRO A 414 -23.98 14.08 -6.68
C PRO A 414 -23.33 12.99 -7.55
N ALA A 415 -22.30 12.34 -7.00
CA ALA A 415 -21.67 11.17 -7.61
C ALA A 415 -22.70 10.03 -7.73
N GLY A 416 -22.87 9.50 -8.95
CA GLY A 416 -23.87 8.49 -9.29
C GLY A 416 -23.52 7.06 -8.83
N PRO A 417 -24.47 6.11 -8.98
CA PRO A 417 -24.42 4.76 -8.40
C PRO A 417 -23.43 3.78 -9.06
N GLY A 418 -22.47 4.26 -9.86
CA GLY A 418 -21.54 3.42 -10.64
C GLY A 418 -20.43 2.75 -9.83
N ALA A 419 -20.06 3.28 -8.67
CA ALA A 419 -18.94 2.76 -7.87
C ALA A 419 -19.26 1.42 -7.17
N ALA A 420 -20.52 1.14 -6.86
CA ALA A 420 -20.93 -0.08 -6.16
C ALA A 420 -20.92 -1.33 -7.06
N ALA A 421 -21.22 -1.17 -8.35
CA ALA A 421 -21.24 -2.27 -9.31
C ALA A 421 -19.83 -2.74 -9.73
N LEU A 422 -18.86 -1.81 -9.76
CA LEU A 422 -17.45 -2.12 -10.06
C LEU A 422 -16.73 -2.79 -8.88
N ALA A 423 -17.07 -2.41 -7.63
CA ALA A 423 -16.53 -3.06 -6.43
C ALA A 423 -16.91 -4.55 -6.34
N GLY A 424 -18.09 -4.94 -6.85
CA GLY A 424 -18.55 -6.33 -6.86
C GLY A 424 -17.76 -7.28 -7.77
N GLN A 425 -17.10 -6.75 -8.82
CA GLN A 425 -16.29 -7.56 -9.73
C GLN A 425 -14.85 -7.75 -9.24
N VAL A 426 -14.35 -6.83 -8.41
CA VAL A 426 -12.98 -6.88 -7.84
C VAL A 426 -12.93 -7.68 -6.52
N LEU A 427 -14.01 -7.67 -5.73
CA LEU A 427 -14.04 -8.26 -4.37
C LEU A 427 -14.63 -9.69 -4.30
N GLY A 428 -14.81 -10.36 -5.45
CA GLY A 428 -15.17 -11.78 -5.60
C GLY A 428 -15.77 -12.50 -4.38
N ALA A 429 -17.02 -12.23 -4.01
CA ALA A 429 -17.79 -13.09 -3.11
C ALA A 429 -19.30 -12.80 -3.21
N ARG A 430 -20.12 -13.86 -3.36
CA ARG A 430 -21.58 -13.77 -3.27
C ARG A 430 -21.99 -13.44 -1.82
N PRO A 431 -23.00 -12.58 -1.61
CA PRO A 431 -23.43 -12.22 -0.26
C PRO A 431 -24.11 -13.42 0.42
N ARG A 432 -23.52 -13.90 1.51
CA ARG A 432 -24.23 -14.62 2.57
C ARG A 432 -24.17 -13.78 3.83
N GLY A 433 -25.05 -12.79 3.90
CA GLY A 433 -25.31 -12.01 5.11
C GLY A 433 -26.81 -11.78 5.22
N ARG A 434 -27.47 -12.57 6.08
CA ARG A 434 -28.79 -12.21 6.61
C ARG A 434 -28.58 -11.05 7.59
N LEU A 435 -28.55 -9.83 7.11
CA LEU A 435 -28.58 -8.66 7.99
C LEU A 435 -29.59 -7.65 7.42
N LEU A 436 -30.60 -7.39 8.26
CA LEU A 436 -31.55 -6.27 8.21
C LEU A 436 -32.59 -6.29 7.06
N ARG A 437 -33.41 -7.35 7.00
CA ARG A 437 -34.82 -7.21 6.62
C ARG A 437 -35.62 -6.94 7.90
N GLY A 438 -35.88 -5.67 8.17
CA GLY A 438 -36.87 -5.21 9.13
C GLY A 438 -37.61 -4.05 8.46
N HIS A 439 -38.85 -4.36 8.05
CA HIS A 439 -39.92 -3.55 7.47
C HIS A 439 -39.62 -2.40 6.50
#